data_AF-A0A958RSI4-F1
#
_entry.id   AF-A0A958RSI4-F1
#
_cell.length_a   1.000
_cell.length_b   1.000
_cell.length_c   1.000
_cell.angle_alpha   90.00
_cell.angle_beta   90.00
_cell.angle_gamma   90.00
#
_symmetry.space_group_name_H-M   'P 1'
#
loop_
_entity.id
_entity.type
_entity.pdbx_description
1 polymer ?
#
loop_
_entity_poly.entity_id
_entity_poly.type
_entity_poly.pdbx_seq_one_letter_code
_entity_poly.pdbx_strand_id
1 'polypeptide(L)' 'AVDEKSFGSGVKISHVNLYDGTVEGIECLDKKCMSVQFHPESHPGPREAAALFDVFTGRLK' A
#
# COMPACT_ATOMS: atom_id res chain seq x y z
N ALA A 1 -3.40 12.04 2.17
CA ALA A 1 -4.03 10.93 1.44
C ALA A 1 -4.13 11.27 -0.04
N VAL A 2 -4.04 10.26 -0.90
CA VAL A 2 -4.29 10.37 -2.33
C VAL A 2 -5.79 10.26 -2.62
N ASP A 3 -6.29 10.96 -3.64
CA ASP A 3 -7.72 10.93 -4.00
C ASP A 3 -8.04 9.61 -4.74
N GLU A 4 -8.98 8.84 -4.20
CA GLU A 4 -9.49 7.60 -4.80
C GLU A 4 -9.98 7.80 -6.24
N LYS A 5 -10.56 8.96 -6.55
CA LYS A 5 -11.14 9.24 -7.87
C LYS A 5 -10.09 9.63 -8.92
N SER A 6 -8.84 9.81 -8.50
CA SER A 6 -7.75 10.19 -9.39
C SER A 6 -7.11 9.01 -10.13
N PHE A 7 -7.46 7.78 -9.77
CA PHE A 7 -6.90 6.58 -10.38
C PHE A 7 -7.62 6.18 -11.67
N GLY A 8 -6.83 5.77 -12.68
CA GLY A 8 -7.34 5.06 -13.86
C GLY A 8 -7.45 3.56 -13.62
N SER A 9 -7.82 2.80 -14.65
CA SER A 9 -8.02 1.34 -14.55
C SER A 9 -6.76 0.52 -14.28
N GLY A 10 -5.57 1.12 -14.34
CA GLY A 10 -4.28 0.43 -14.13
C GLY A 10 -3.85 0.32 -12.66
N VAL A 11 -4.61 0.90 -11.72
CA VAL A 11 -4.27 0.92 -10.30
C VAL A 11 -5.39 0.31 -9.48
N LYS A 12 -5.02 -0.54 -8.52
CA LYS A 12 -5.93 -1.11 -7.52
C LYS A 12 -5.61 -0.53 -6.15
N ILE A 13 -6.65 -0.15 -5.40
CA ILE A 13 -6.53 0.20 -3.98
C ILE A 13 -6.29 -1.08 -3.18
N SER A 14 -5.21 -1.12 -2.40
CA SER A 14 -4.81 -2.29 -1.61
C SER A 14 -5.17 -2.14 -0.12
N HIS A 15 -5.14 -0.90 0.40
CA HIS A 15 -5.45 -0.60 1.80
C HIS A 15 -6.29 0.67 1.91
N VAL A 16 -7.21 0.66 2.87
CA VAL A 16 -8.09 1.79 3.20
C VAL A 16 -8.04 2.00 4.70
N ASN A 17 -7.97 3.25 5.13
CA ASN A 17 -8.01 3.62 6.54
C ASN A 17 -9.41 3.35 7.11
N LEU A 18 -9.48 2.60 8.21
CA LEU A 18 -10.76 2.25 8.85
C LEU A 18 -11.41 3.42 9.61
N TYR A 19 -10.66 4.47 9.95
CA TYR A 19 -11.19 5.62 10.68
C TYR A 19 -11.93 6.60 9.77
N ASP A 20 -11.41 6.86 8.57
CA ASP A 20 -11.90 7.92 7.70
C ASP A 20 -12.10 7.52 6.23
N GLY A 21 -11.77 6.28 5.86
CA GLY A 21 -11.93 5.77 4.49
C GLY A 21 -10.88 6.28 3.51
N THR A 22 -9.80 6.92 3.97
CA THR A 22 -8.74 7.40 3.06
C THR A 22 -7.92 6.25 2.47
N VAL A 23 -7.37 6.47 1.27
CA VAL A 23 -6.51 5.48 0.60
C VAL A 23 -5.16 5.39 1.29
N GLU A 24 -4.80 4.19 1.73
CA GLU A 24 -3.57 3.90 2.49
C GLU A 24 -2.58 3.00 1.72
N GLY A 25 -2.98 2.49 0.55
CA GLY A 25 -2.09 1.68 -0.28
C GLY A 25 -2.63 1.44 -1.67
N ILE A 26 -1.72 1.29 -2.63
CA ILE A 26 -2.03 1.06 -4.04
C ILE A 26 -1.10 0.01 -4.65
N GLU A 27 -1.57 -0.62 -5.72
CA GLU A 27 -0.85 -1.60 -6.52
C GLU A 27 -1.11 -1.38 -8.01
N CYS A 28 -0.06 -1.42 -8.83
CA CYS A 28 -0.19 -1.39 -10.29
C CYS A 28 -0.58 -2.78 -10.82
N LEU A 29 -1.55 -2.84 -11.73
CA LEU A 29 -2.00 -4.11 -12.32
C LEU A 29 -1.05 -4.65 -13.39
N ASP A 30 -0.32 -3.77 -14.05
CA ASP A 30 0.55 -4.06 -15.21
C ASP A 30 2.03 -4.14 -14.84
N LYS A 31 2.40 -3.74 -13.62
CA LYS A 31 3.80 -3.63 -13.16
C LYS A 31 3.94 -4.21 -11.76
N LYS A 32 5.15 -4.69 -11.45
CA LYS A 32 5.54 -5.10 -10.09
C LYS A 32 5.78 -3.88 -9.19
N CYS A 33 4.78 -3.01 -9.06
CA CYS A 33 4.83 -1.77 -8.31
C CYS A 33 3.72 -1.72 -7.27
N MET A 34 4.07 -1.39 -6.03
CA MET A 34 3.14 -1.20 -4.92
C MET A 34 3.66 -0.08 -4.02
N SER A 35 2.74 0.57 -3.30
CA SER A 35 3.10 1.52 -2.25
C SER A 35 2.08 1.50 -1.12
N VAL A 36 2.50 1.99 0.03
CA VAL A 36 1.66 2.25 1.21
C VAL A 36 1.92 3.67 1.70
N GLN A 37 0.92 4.26 2.34
CA GLN A 37 0.96 5.63 2.86
C GLN A 37 1.49 5.68 4.30
N PHE A 38 1.32 4.60 5.06
CA PHE A 38 1.88 4.43 6.39
C PHE A 38 3.33 3.91 6.35
N HIS A 39 3.96 3.87 7.53
CA HIS A 39 5.33 3.43 7.75
C HIS A 39 5.37 1.94 8.12
N PRO A 40 5.63 1.01 7.17
CA PRO A 40 5.67 -0.42 7.46
C PRO A 40 6.89 -0.86 8.28
N GLU A 41 7.94 -0.05 8.33
CA GLU A 41 9.13 -0.22 9.17
C GLU A 41 8.88 0.12 10.65
N SER A 42 7.83 0.92 10.89
CA SER A 42 7.46 1.44 12.20
C SER A 42 8.63 2.22 12.85
N HIS A 43 8.73 2.21 14.18
CA HIS A 43 9.80 2.88 14.97
C HIS A 43 9.58 4.39 15.28
N PRO A 44 8.69 4.72 16.26
CA PRO A 44 7.91 3.83 17.12
C PRO A 44 6.67 3.27 16.41
N GLY A 45 6.06 2.21 16.97
CA GLY A 45 4.75 1.72 16.53
C GLY A 45 4.62 0.19 16.43
N PRO A 46 3.40 -0.29 16.11
CA PRO A 46 3.09 -1.71 15.91
C PRO A 46 3.88 -2.28 14.72
N ARG A 47 4.19 -3.58 14.70
CA ARG A 47 5.08 -4.22 13.68
C ARG A 47 4.33 -5.05 12.64
N GLU A 48 3.01 -5.07 12.68
CA GLU A 48 2.14 -5.89 11.84
C GLU A 48 2.33 -5.59 10.35
N ALA A 49 2.65 -4.34 10.02
CA ALA A 49 2.91 -3.89 8.65
C ALA A 49 4.25 -4.37 8.07
N ALA A 50 5.17 -4.91 8.88
CA ALA A 50 6.49 -5.35 8.41
C ALA A 50 6.41 -6.48 7.37
N ALA A 51 5.33 -7.28 7.38
CA ALA A 51 5.09 -8.32 6.37
C ALA A 51 5.02 -7.78 4.93
N LEU A 52 4.79 -6.47 4.74
CA LEU A 52 4.82 -5.84 3.41
C LEU A 52 6.21 -5.88 2.77
N PHE A 53 7.28 -5.95 3.56
CA PHE A 53 8.63 -6.16 3.02
C PHE A 53 8.80 -7.56 2.42
N ASP A 54 8.16 -8.58 3.02
CA ASP A 54 8.15 -9.93 2.45
C ASP A 54 7.35 -9.98 1.14
N VAL A 55 6.22 -9.25 1.07
CA VAL A 55 5.45 -9.09 -0.18
C VAL A 55 6.30 -8.41 -1.25
N PHE A 56 7.01 -7.34 -0.90
CA PHE A 56 7.88 -6.63 -1.84
C PHE A 56 9.01 -7.53 -2.35
N THR A 57 9.75 -8.18 -1.46
CA THR A 57 10.88 -9.05 -1.84
C THR A 57 10.41 -10.29 -2.60
N GLY A 58 9.23 -10.83 -2.27
CA GLY A 58 8.60 -11.92 -3.03
C GLY A 58 8.31 -11.57 -4.48
N ARG A 59 8.02 -10.29 -4.78
CA ARG A 59 7.79 -9.79 -6.15
C ARG A 59 9.05 -9.53 -6.96
N LEU A 60 10.22 -9.43 -6.31
CA LEU A 60 11.51 -9.22 -7.00
C LEU A 60 12.01 -10.46 -7.76
N LYS A 61 11.50 -11.64 -7.40
CA LYS A 61 11.77 -12.89 -8.12
C LYS A 61 11.00 -12.95 -9.44
#